data_AF-A0A2A9MG52-F1
#
_entry.id   AF-A0A2A9MG52-F1
#
_cell.length_a   1.000
_cell.length_b   1.000
_cell.length_c   1.000
_cell.angle_alpha   90.00
_cell.angle_beta   90.00
_cell.angle_gamma   90.00
#
_symmetry.space_group_name_H-M   'P 1'
#
loop_
_entity.id
_entity.type
_entity.pdbx_description
1 polymer ?
#
loop_
_entity_poly.entity_id
_entity_poly.type
_entity_poly.pdbx_seq_one_letter_code
_entity_poly.pdbx_strand_id
1 'polypeptide(L)'
;MYFTYVVRPGEAPEGRGPQLEPFWNFMVNYNLRFGLLLQLAAYVGLLLTISAGGNDSLTLLSFFRASPEAVGQSPVWTVQICCGLFILGSLMTMAFQSLVDDDSSIKQSRGYRSGTKFLQFGSSLAVFGWILTLLVFYAANYYFDDPWMQKQLGAGSTWITFFTARLCDAFSLVFLGAATFFLEVYHSEGAGEAWGWFCAICFKLTALTEVIGLTAFGSENFKVVDAIFTIMLGVSLSLGLVWALIFEPVSHRFDVKSTQSAMRNEYYKSRNAMAYYGPAVVNADGEVDIAAAAEQAQACLACRG
;
A
#
# COMPACT_ATOMS: atom_id res chain seq x y z
N MET A 1 1.68 35.78 13.56
CA MET A 1 3.02 35.33 13.14
C MET A 1 3.15 33.88 13.61
N TYR A 2 3.35 32.91 12.72
CA TYR A 2 3.45 31.50 13.11
C TYR A 2 4.80 31.27 13.79
N PHE A 3 4.78 30.89 15.07
CA PHE A 3 5.97 30.44 15.79
C PHE A 3 6.41 29.10 15.20
N THR A 4 7.49 29.10 14.43
CA THR A 4 8.23 27.87 14.12
C THR A 4 9.04 27.48 15.34
N TYR A 5 8.55 26.52 16.12
CA TYR A 5 9.33 25.87 17.16
C TYR A 5 10.56 25.21 16.52
N VAL A 6 11.76 25.72 16.84
CA VAL A 6 13.00 25.03 16.52
C VAL A 6 13.16 23.92 17.56
N VAL A 7 12.62 22.73 17.25
CA VAL A 7 12.88 21.54 18.06
C VAL A 7 14.37 21.21 17.90
N ARG A 8 15.13 21.29 18.99
CA ARG A 8 16.54 20.85 18.99
C ARG A 8 16.57 19.34 18.72
N PRO A 9 17.48 18.84 17.86
CA PRO A 9 17.67 17.39 17.70
C PRO A 9 18.11 16.81 19.06
N GLY A 10 17.19 16.14 19.77
CA GLY A 10 17.39 15.62 21.13
C GLY A 10 16.34 16.04 22.16
N GLU A 11 15.50 17.05 21.86
CA GLU A 11 14.42 17.51 22.77
C GLU A 11 13.01 17.16 22.27
N ALA A 12 12.89 16.52 21.11
CA ALA A 12 11.64 15.88 20.74
C ALA A 12 11.39 14.75 21.76
N PRO A 13 10.25 14.72 22.48
CA PRO A 13 9.94 13.60 23.36
C PRO A 13 10.08 12.32 22.55
N GLU A 14 10.96 11.41 22.99
CA GLU A 14 11.02 10.06 22.45
C GLU A 14 9.60 9.49 22.56
N GLY A 15 9.11 8.99 21.42
CA GLY A 15 7.69 8.92 21.09
C GLY A 15 6.80 8.43 22.22
N ARG A 16 5.66 9.11 22.42
CA ARG A 16 4.53 8.49 23.09
C ARG A 16 3.89 7.50 22.12
N GLY A 17 4.58 6.38 21.90
CA GLY A 17 3.97 5.25 21.22
C GLY A 17 2.73 4.82 22.00
N PRO A 18 1.65 4.40 21.33
CA PRO A 18 0.47 3.92 22.01
C PRO A 18 0.85 2.74 22.91
N GLN A 19 0.59 2.85 24.21
CA GLN A 19 0.70 1.72 25.14
C GLN A 19 -0.46 0.76 24.86
N LEU A 20 -0.23 -0.15 23.92
CA LEU A 20 -1.20 -1.16 23.53
C LEU A 20 -1.12 -2.36 24.48
N GLU A 21 -2.26 -2.96 24.81
CA GLU A 21 -2.29 -4.24 25.51
C GLU A 21 -1.54 -5.32 24.69
N PRO A 22 -0.98 -6.37 25.33
CA PRO A 22 -0.13 -7.35 24.66
C PRO A 22 -0.73 -7.99 23.40
N PHE A 23 -2.06 -8.19 23.37
CA PHE A 23 -2.76 -8.69 22.19
C PHE A 23 -2.72 -7.70 21.03
N TRP A 24 -3.01 -6.43 21.29
CA TRP A 24 -2.96 -5.38 20.29
C TRP A 24 -1.52 -5.12 19.84
N ASN A 25 -0.56 -5.20 20.76
CA ASN A 25 0.86 -5.11 20.45
C ASN A 25 1.32 -6.27 19.53
N PHE A 26 0.84 -7.49 19.76
CA PHE A 26 1.07 -8.64 18.87
C PHE A 26 0.49 -8.40 17.48
N MET A 27 -0.81 -8.05 17.39
CA MET A 27 -1.46 -7.82 16.10
C MET A 27 -0.76 -6.72 15.30
N VAL A 28 -0.45 -5.62 15.99
CA VAL A 28 0.19 -4.46 15.39
C VAL A 28 1.60 -4.80 14.87
N ASN A 29 2.42 -5.52 15.63
CA ASN A 29 3.79 -5.85 15.23
C ASN A 29 3.93 -6.88 14.08
N TYR A 30 2.83 -7.47 13.62
CA TYR A 30 2.83 -8.54 12.61
C TYR A 30 1.94 -8.26 11.40
N ASN A 31 1.42 -7.04 11.31
CA ASN A 31 0.44 -6.62 10.32
C ASN A 31 0.86 -6.87 8.86
N LEU A 32 2.11 -6.54 8.49
CA LEU A 32 2.55 -6.62 7.10
C LEU A 32 2.71 -8.09 6.66
N ARG A 33 3.44 -8.88 7.45
CA ARG A 33 3.68 -10.29 7.10
C ARG A 33 2.42 -11.13 7.23
N PHE A 34 1.61 -10.88 8.25
CA PHE A 34 0.36 -11.59 8.44
C PHE A 34 -0.63 -11.22 7.33
N GLY A 35 -0.69 -9.95 6.93
CA GLY A 35 -1.50 -9.50 5.80
C GLY A 35 -1.16 -10.21 4.50
N LEU A 36 0.13 -10.25 4.12
CA LEU A 36 0.57 -10.95 2.91
C LEU A 36 0.43 -12.47 3.01
N LEU A 37 0.59 -13.06 4.20
CA LEU A 37 0.35 -14.47 4.44
C LEU A 37 -1.12 -14.83 4.19
N LEU A 38 -2.05 -14.02 4.69
CA LEU A 38 -3.48 -14.22 4.46
C LEU A 38 -3.84 -14.11 2.98
N GLN A 39 -3.27 -13.14 2.25
CA GLN A 39 -3.47 -13.01 0.81
C GLN A 39 -2.92 -14.21 0.03
N LEU A 40 -1.72 -14.71 0.39
CA LEU A 40 -1.15 -15.90 -0.23
C LEU A 40 -1.97 -17.16 0.08
N ALA A 41 -2.42 -17.33 1.32
CA ALA A 41 -3.29 -18.43 1.72
C ALA A 41 -4.63 -18.39 0.96
N ALA A 42 -5.20 -17.20 0.80
CA ALA A 42 -6.42 -16.99 0.01
C ALA A 42 -6.21 -17.33 -1.47
N TYR A 43 -5.08 -16.92 -2.07
CA TYR A 43 -4.69 -17.28 -3.43
C TYR A 43 -4.61 -18.80 -3.61
N VAL A 44 -3.88 -19.50 -2.72
CA VAL A 44 -3.79 -20.96 -2.76
C VAL A 44 -5.17 -21.61 -2.59
N GLY A 45 -5.98 -21.10 -1.68
CA GLY A 45 -7.36 -21.54 -1.48
C GLY A 45 -8.21 -21.42 -2.74
N LEU A 46 -8.07 -20.33 -3.51
CA LEU A 46 -8.74 -20.15 -4.79
C LEU A 46 -8.28 -21.19 -5.82
N LEU A 47 -6.97 -21.43 -5.96
CA LEU A 47 -6.45 -22.43 -6.91
C LEU A 47 -6.97 -23.85 -6.60
N LEU A 48 -6.99 -24.21 -5.32
CA LEU A 48 -7.53 -25.49 -4.85
C LEU A 48 -9.03 -25.58 -5.10
N THR A 49 -9.76 -24.48 -4.91
CA THR A 49 -11.20 -24.42 -5.15
C THR A 49 -11.54 -24.60 -6.64
N ILE A 50 -10.78 -23.94 -7.52
CA ILE A 50 -10.91 -24.07 -8.98
C ILE A 50 -10.63 -25.51 -9.41
N SER A 51 -9.55 -26.10 -8.87
CA SER A 51 -9.18 -27.49 -9.14
C SER A 51 -10.25 -28.48 -8.66
N ALA A 52 -10.80 -28.26 -7.47
CA ALA A 52 -11.86 -29.11 -6.91
C ALA A 52 -13.15 -29.07 -7.75
N GLY A 53 -13.40 -27.96 -8.45
CA GLY A 53 -14.50 -27.84 -9.41
C GLY A 53 -14.20 -28.44 -10.79
N GLY A 54 -13.09 -29.14 -10.97
CA GLY A 54 -12.72 -29.79 -12.23
C GLY A 54 -12.16 -28.85 -13.31
N ASN A 55 -11.96 -27.58 -12.97
CA ASN A 55 -11.36 -26.58 -13.87
C ASN A 55 -9.83 -26.59 -13.75
N ASP A 56 -9.16 -26.09 -14.78
CA ASP A 56 -7.71 -25.85 -14.72
C ASP A 56 -7.41 -24.74 -13.70
N SER A 57 -6.56 -25.03 -12.71
CA SER A 57 -6.19 -24.05 -11.67
C SER A 57 -5.57 -22.77 -12.22
N LEU A 58 -5.03 -22.82 -13.44
CA LEU A 58 -4.37 -21.68 -14.09
C LEU A 58 -5.35 -20.67 -14.72
N THR A 59 -6.66 -20.84 -14.55
CA THR A 59 -7.67 -20.00 -15.19
C THR A 59 -8.36 -19.02 -14.23
N LEU A 60 -7.56 -18.33 -13.41
CA LEU A 60 -8.05 -17.51 -12.30
C LEU A 60 -8.87 -16.28 -12.75
N LEU A 61 -8.44 -15.54 -13.79
CA LEU A 61 -9.19 -14.41 -14.34
C LEU A 61 -10.50 -14.84 -14.96
N SER A 62 -10.51 -15.97 -15.68
CA SER A 62 -11.75 -16.52 -16.22
C SER A 62 -12.71 -16.92 -15.10
N PHE A 63 -12.20 -17.46 -14.00
CA PHE A 63 -12.99 -17.88 -12.86
C PHE A 63 -13.65 -16.69 -12.14
N PHE A 64 -12.95 -15.56 -12.02
CA PHE A 64 -13.48 -14.33 -11.44
C PHE A 64 -14.64 -13.70 -12.23
N ARG A 65 -14.82 -14.04 -13.51
CA ARG A 65 -16.02 -13.67 -14.27
C ARG A 65 -17.29 -14.32 -13.70
N ALA A 66 -17.12 -15.37 -12.90
CA ALA A 66 -18.17 -16.15 -12.29
C ALA A 66 -19.18 -16.74 -13.29
N SER A 67 -18.69 -17.23 -14.43
CA SER A 67 -19.54 -17.91 -15.41
C SER A 67 -20.15 -19.19 -14.82
N PRO A 68 -21.40 -19.54 -15.16
CA PRO A 68 -22.09 -20.70 -14.59
C PRO A 68 -21.33 -22.01 -14.76
N GLU A 69 -20.70 -22.18 -15.93
CA GLU A 69 -19.91 -23.37 -16.28
C GLU A 69 -18.70 -23.55 -15.35
N ALA A 70 -18.01 -22.46 -15.03
CA ALA A 70 -16.80 -22.49 -14.19
C ALA A 70 -17.14 -22.56 -12.69
N VAL A 71 -18.11 -21.77 -12.22
CA VAL A 71 -18.40 -21.64 -10.79
C VAL A 71 -19.37 -22.71 -10.29
N GLY A 72 -20.25 -23.23 -11.15
CA GLY A 72 -21.34 -24.13 -10.75
C GLY A 72 -20.86 -25.48 -10.22
N GLN A 73 -19.64 -25.87 -10.59
CA GLN A 73 -19.01 -27.11 -10.12
C GLN A 73 -18.06 -26.87 -8.93
N SER A 74 -17.75 -25.63 -8.59
CA SER A 74 -16.79 -25.28 -7.55
C SER A 74 -17.49 -24.96 -6.22
N PRO A 75 -16.90 -25.25 -5.05
CA PRO A 75 -17.47 -24.89 -3.76
C PRO A 75 -17.44 -23.36 -3.54
N VAL A 76 -18.53 -22.68 -3.92
CA VAL A 76 -18.58 -21.21 -3.96
C VAL A 76 -18.41 -20.55 -2.57
N TRP A 77 -18.83 -21.23 -1.50
CA TRP A 77 -18.59 -20.77 -0.13
C TRP A 77 -17.10 -20.62 0.18
N THR A 78 -16.24 -21.51 -0.37
CA THR A 78 -14.79 -21.44 -0.20
C THR A 78 -14.22 -20.22 -0.94
N VAL A 79 -14.75 -19.91 -2.13
CA VAL A 79 -14.39 -18.69 -2.89
C VAL A 79 -14.72 -17.43 -2.09
N GLN A 80 -15.89 -17.38 -1.45
CA GLN A 80 -16.29 -16.25 -0.61
C GLN A 80 -15.36 -16.06 0.59
N ILE A 81 -14.99 -17.15 1.26
CA ILE A 81 -14.01 -17.11 2.36
C ILE A 81 -12.66 -16.60 1.85
N CYS A 82 -12.18 -17.09 0.69
CA CYS A 82 -10.92 -16.64 0.12
C CYS A 82 -10.96 -15.14 -0.22
N CYS A 83 -12.05 -14.64 -0.81
CA CYS A 83 -12.23 -13.20 -1.04
C CYS A 83 -12.22 -12.41 0.29
N GLY A 84 -12.88 -12.93 1.34
CA GLY A 84 -12.84 -12.36 2.68
C GLY A 84 -11.44 -12.31 3.28
N LEU A 85 -10.63 -13.35 3.07
CA LEU A 85 -9.23 -13.40 3.50
C LEU A 85 -8.35 -12.42 2.73
N PHE A 86 -8.58 -12.21 1.42
CA PHE A 86 -7.90 -11.15 0.66
C PHE A 86 -8.24 -9.75 1.19
N ILE A 87 -9.51 -9.49 1.50
CA ILE A 87 -9.95 -8.22 2.11
C ILE A 87 -9.26 -8.03 3.47
N LEU A 88 -9.32 -9.04 4.34
CA LEU A 88 -8.70 -8.99 5.67
C LEU A 88 -7.19 -8.80 5.58
N GLY A 89 -6.51 -9.54 4.70
CA GLY A 89 -5.09 -9.40 4.48
C GLY A 89 -4.71 -8.00 3.99
N SER A 90 -5.51 -7.43 3.09
CA SER A 90 -5.32 -6.04 2.61
C SER A 90 -5.52 -5.01 3.72
N LEU A 91 -6.51 -5.19 4.59
CA LEU A 91 -6.70 -4.34 5.77
C LEU A 91 -5.54 -4.45 6.76
N MET A 92 -4.96 -5.64 6.96
CA MET A 92 -3.77 -5.82 7.81
C MET A 92 -2.54 -5.13 7.20
N THR A 93 -2.32 -5.24 5.88
CA THR A 93 -1.25 -4.48 5.22
C THR A 93 -1.47 -2.97 5.31
N MET A 94 -2.72 -2.51 5.36
CA MET A 94 -3.06 -1.11 5.60
C MET A 94 -2.76 -0.71 7.05
N ALA A 95 -3.10 -1.57 8.01
CA ALA A 95 -2.84 -1.34 9.43
C ALA A 95 -1.35 -1.25 9.76
N PHE A 96 -0.46 -1.82 8.94
CA PHE A 96 0.99 -1.56 9.07
C PHE A 96 1.32 -0.06 8.97
N GLN A 97 0.57 0.73 8.21
CA GLN A 97 0.84 2.18 8.08
C GLN A 97 0.59 2.95 9.36
N SER A 98 -0.35 2.53 10.21
CA SER A 98 -0.59 3.28 11.47
C SER A 98 0.63 3.23 12.39
N LEU A 99 1.48 2.20 12.28
CA LEU A 99 2.76 2.17 12.99
C LEU A 99 3.80 3.07 12.36
N VAL A 100 3.81 3.12 11.03
CA VAL A 100 4.86 3.79 10.29
C VAL A 100 4.59 5.30 10.22
N ASP A 101 3.36 5.73 10.03
CA ASP A 101 3.04 7.15 9.83
C ASP A 101 2.89 7.95 11.13
N ASP A 102 2.41 7.35 12.24
CA ASP A 102 1.94 8.10 13.42
C ASP A 102 3.06 8.62 14.34
N ASP A 103 4.19 7.91 14.44
CA ASP A 103 5.30 8.27 15.36
C ASP A 103 6.57 8.82 14.69
N SER A 104 6.68 8.73 13.36
CA SER A 104 7.95 8.98 12.67
C SER A 104 7.89 9.86 11.43
N SER A 105 6.73 10.47 11.10
CA SER A 105 6.58 11.33 9.91
C SER A 105 7.62 12.48 9.81
N ILE A 106 8.10 12.97 10.95
CA ILE A 106 9.16 13.99 11.04
C ILE A 106 10.56 13.39 10.82
N LYS A 107 10.80 12.15 11.28
CA LYS A 107 12.08 11.43 11.20
C LYS A 107 12.31 10.79 9.82
N GLN A 108 11.24 10.46 9.10
CA GLN A 108 11.29 9.76 7.82
C GLN A 108 11.74 10.64 6.64
N SER A 109 12.44 10.02 5.69
CA SER A 109 12.74 10.62 4.38
C SER A 109 11.45 10.85 3.57
N ARG A 110 11.52 11.72 2.57
CA ARG A 110 10.37 11.95 1.66
C ARG A 110 10.01 10.69 0.87
N GLY A 111 11.02 9.95 0.41
CA GLY A 111 10.82 8.71 -0.35
C GLY A 111 10.14 7.62 0.48
N TYR A 112 10.54 7.46 1.73
CA TYR A 112 9.92 6.48 2.64
C TYR A 112 8.44 6.80 2.90
N ARG A 113 8.10 8.08 3.11
CA ARG A 113 6.71 8.56 3.22
C ARG A 113 5.89 8.38 1.94
N SER A 114 6.53 8.48 0.77
CA SER A 114 5.86 8.13 -0.48
C SER A 114 5.53 6.63 -0.51
N GLY A 115 6.42 5.78 0.01
CA GLY A 115 6.18 4.34 0.16
C GLY A 115 4.99 4.02 1.05
N THR A 116 4.84 4.65 2.22
CA THR A 116 3.68 4.44 3.10
C THR A 116 2.37 4.84 2.44
N LYS A 117 2.34 5.97 1.73
CA LYS A 117 1.17 6.40 0.95
C LYS A 117 0.84 5.46 -0.21
N PHE A 118 1.84 4.95 -0.93
CA PHE A 118 1.60 3.94 -1.96
C PHE A 118 1.04 2.65 -1.36
N LEU A 119 1.52 2.25 -0.18
CA LEU A 119 0.94 1.12 0.55
C LEU A 119 -0.53 1.39 0.89
N GLN A 120 -0.87 2.63 1.28
CA GLN A 120 -2.24 3.03 1.59
C GLN A 120 -3.16 2.94 0.38
N PHE A 121 -2.74 3.52 -0.74
CA PHE A 121 -3.52 3.46 -1.97
C PHE A 121 -3.64 2.03 -2.50
N GLY A 122 -2.56 1.26 -2.47
CA GLY A 122 -2.55 -0.14 -2.89
C GLY A 122 -3.51 -0.98 -2.07
N SER A 123 -3.34 -0.99 -0.74
CA SER A 123 -4.21 -1.76 0.15
C SER A 123 -5.69 -1.32 0.10
N SER A 124 -5.96 -0.02 -0.04
CA SER A 124 -7.35 0.49 -0.17
C SER A 124 -8.02 0.03 -1.47
N LEU A 125 -7.29 0.10 -2.59
CA LEU A 125 -7.79 -0.36 -3.88
C LEU A 125 -7.96 -1.88 -3.92
N ALA A 126 -7.09 -2.64 -3.25
CA ALA A 126 -7.27 -4.08 -3.08
C ALA A 126 -8.57 -4.37 -2.33
N VAL A 127 -8.81 -3.74 -1.18
CA VAL A 127 -10.05 -3.92 -0.41
C VAL A 127 -11.27 -3.66 -1.29
N PHE A 128 -11.28 -2.53 -2.02
CA PHE A 128 -12.38 -2.18 -2.92
C PHE A 128 -12.54 -3.21 -4.06
N GLY A 129 -11.46 -3.61 -4.73
CA GLY A 129 -11.48 -4.59 -5.82
C GLY A 129 -11.97 -5.97 -5.37
N TRP A 130 -11.55 -6.43 -4.19
CA TRP A 130 -11.97 -7.72 -3.64
C TRP A 130 -13.42 -7.70 -3.12
N ILE A 131 -13.92 -6.57 -2.61
CA ILE A 131 -15.35 -6.40 -2.30
C ILE A 131 -16.19 -6.50 -3.58
N LEU A 132 -15.78 -5.82 -4.67
CA LEU A 132 -16.49 -5.92 -5.94
C LEU A 132 -16.44 -7.33 -6.52
N THR A 133 -15.31 -8.04 -6.38
CA THR A 133 -15.17 -9.44 -6.81
C THR A 133 -16.10 -10.36 -6.03
N LEU A 134 -16.18 -10.17 -4.71
CA LEU A 134 -17.13 -10.87 -3.87
C LEU A 134 -18.58 -10.60 -4.31
N LEU A 135 -18.90 -9.36 -4.68
CA LEU A 135 -20.22 -8.99 -5.20
C LEU A 135 -20.54 -9.69 -6.54
N VAL A 136 -19.56 -9.86 -7.42
CA VAL A 136 -19.72 -10.65 -8.67
C VAL A 136 -20.10 -12.10 -8.35
N PHE A 137 -19.42 -12.75 -7.41
CA PHE A 137 -19.76 -14.12 -6.99
C PHE A 137 -21.12 -14.22 -6.28
N TYR A 138 -21.50 -13.21 -5.49
CA TYR A 138 -22.84 -13.18 -4.90
C TYR A 138 -23.94 -13.02 -5.95
N ALA A 139 -23.74 -12.14 -6.94
CA ALA A 139 -24.67 -11.96 -8.04
C ALA A 139 -24.80 -13.26 -8.86
N ALA A 140 -23.69 -13.96 -9.12
CA ALA A 140 -23.72 -15.24 -9.82
C ALA A 140 -24.50 -16.31 -9.04
N ASN A 141 -24.28 -16.44 -7.73
CA ASN A 141 -25.00 -17.41 -6.88
C ASN A 141 -26.52 -17.20 -6.85
N TYR A 142 -26.98 -15.95 -6.85
CA TYR A 142 -28.40 -15.65 -6.70
C TYR A 142 -29.21 -15.89 -8.00
N TYR A 143 -28.57 -15.74 -9.17
CA TYR A 143 -29.25 -15.79 -10.47
C TYR A 143 -28.80 -16.97 -11.36
N PHE A 144 -28.31 -18.05 -10.75
CA PHE A 144 -27.56 -19.12 -11.45
C PHE A 144 -28.29 -19.73 -12.67
N ASP A 145 -29.62 -19.82 -12.63
CA ASP A 145 -30.47 -20.40 -13.68
C ASP A 145 -31.29 -19.37 -14.48
N ASP A 146 -31.06 -18.07 -14.28
CA ASP A 146 -31.88 -17.02 -14.89
C ASP A 146 -31.34 -16.63 -16.29
N PRO A 147 -32.16 -16.66 -17.36
CA PRO A 147 -31.83 -16.08 -18.67
C PRO A 147 -31.33 -14.62 -18.58
N TRP A 148 -31.74 -13.89 -17.54
CA TRP A 148 -31.23 -12.57 -17.21
C TRP A 148 -29.72 -12.56 -16.96
N MET A 149 -29.17 -13.56 -16.26
CA MET A 149 -27.75 -13.62 -15.93
C MET A 149 -26.89 -13.83 -17.17
N GLN A 150 -27.34 -14.65 -18.12
CA GLN A 150 -26.64 -14.83 -19.41
C GLN A 150 -26.52 -13.51 -20.18
N LYS A 151 -27.56 -12.66 -20.14
CA LYS A 151 -27.53 -11.32 -20.74
C LYS A 151 -26.57 -10.37 -20.00
N GLN A 152 -26.46 -10.48 -18.68
CA GLN A 152 -25.58 -9.62 -17.88
C GLN A 152 -24.09 -10.01 -17.95
N LEU A 153 -23.78 -11.29 -18.16
CA LEU A 153 -22.41 -11.80 -18.29
C LEU A 153 -21.70 -11.39 -19.59
N GLY A 154 -22.46 -11.10 -20.65
CA GLY A 154 -21.93 -10.75 -21.97
C GLY A 154 -21.62 -9.25 -22.15
N ALA A 155 -22.54 -8.37 -21.74
CA ALA A 155 -22.44 -6.92 -21.95
C ALA A 155 -23.16 -6.09 -20.86
N GLY A 156 -23.50 -6.70 -19.72
CA GLY A 156 -24.32 -6.06 -18.70
C GLY A 156 -23.56 -5.58 -17.47
N SER A 157 -24.30 -5.27 -16.41
CA SER A 157 -23.76 -4.68 -15.18
C SER A 157 -22.73 -5.59 -14.49
N THR A 158 -22.93 -6.91 -14.50
CA THR A 158 -21.99 -7.88 -13.91
C THR A 158 -20.63 -7.83 -14.60
N TRP A 159 -20.59 -7.66 -15.93
CA TRP A 159 -19.34 -7.47 -16.67
C TRP A 159 -18.61 -6.19 -16.25
N ILE A 160 -19.34 -5.07 -16.11
CA ILE A 160 -18.76 -3.80 -15.67
C ILE A 160 -18.20 -3.91 -14.26
N THR A 161 -18.93 -4.56 -13.34
CA THR A 161 -18.48 -4.80 -11.97
C THR A 161 -17.21 -5.65 -11.96
N PHE A 162 -17.19 -6.77 -12.70
CA PHE A 162 -16.01 -7.61 -12.85
C PHE A 162 -14.81 -6.84 -13.40
N PHE A 163 -15.00 -6.12 -14.51
CA PHE A 163 -13.94 -5.34 -15.15
C PHE A 163 -13.37 -4.28 -14.19
N THR A 164 -14.25 -3.55 -13.50
CA THR A 164 -13.86 -2.54 -12.51
C THR A 164 -13.11 -3.18 -11.35
N ALA A 165 -13.58 -4.33 -10.84
CA ALA A 165 -12.95 -5.04 -9.74
C ALA A 165 -11.50 -5.44 -10.06
N ARG A 166 -11.26 -6.01 -11.25
CA ARG A 166 -9.93 -6.42 -11.72
C ARG A 166 -9.05 -5.23 -12.10
N LEU A 167 -9.63 -4.16 -12.65
CA LEU A 167 -8.86 -2.94 -12.90
C LEU A 167 -8.37 -2.28 -11.59
N CYS A 168 -9.21 -2.27 -10.54
CA CYS A 168 -8.80 -1.83 -9.21
C CYS A 168 -7.71 -2.72 -8.62
N ASP A 169 -7.78 -4.04 -8.81
CA ASP A 169 -6.75 -4.99 -8.36
C ASP A 169 -5.42 -4.74 -9.10
N ALA A 170 -5.45 -4.54 -10.42
CA ALA A 170 -4.26 -4.20 -11.18
C ALA A 170 -3.59 -2.90 -10.69
N PHE A 171 -4.37 -1.84 -10.45
CA PHE A 171 -3.82 -0.61 -9.87
C PHE A 171 -3.28 -0.84 -8.45
N SER A 172 -3.97 -1.65 -7.65
CA SER A 172 -3.48 -2.04 -6.33
C SER A 172 -2.11 -2.70 -6.40
N LEU A 173 -1.92 -3.67 -7.29
CA LEU A 173 -0.66 -4.37 -7.51
C LEU A 173 0.46 -3.39 -7.93
N VAL A 174 0.18 -2.41 -8.81
CA VAL A 174 1.16 -1.36 -9.16
C VAL A 174 1.57 -0.56 -7.93
N PHE A 175 0.63 -0.16 -7.10
CA PHE A 175 0.90 0.61 -5.89
C PHE A 175 1.60 -0.21 -4.81
N LEU A 176 1.28 -1.49 -4.64
CA LEU A 176 2.00 -2.41 -3.76
C LEU A 176 3.44 -2.62 -4.23
N GLY A 177 3.66 -2.76 -5.53
CA GLY A 177 5.00 -2.79 -6.12
C GLY A 177 5.78 -1.49 -5.91
N ALA A 178 5.13 -0.33 -6.02
CA ALA A 178 5.75 0.94 -5.69
C ALA A 178 6.05 1.07 -4.19
N ALA A 179 5.13 0.65 -3.34
CA ALA A 179 5.26 0.71 -1.89
C ALA A 179 6.46 -0.10 -1.41
N THR A 180 6.56 -1.37 -1.84
CA THR A 180 7.69 -2.26 -1.51
C THR A 180 9.03 -1.63 -1.91
N PHE A 181 9.12 -1.09 -3.12
CA PHE A 181 10.31 -0.37 -3.58
C PHE A 181 10.67 0.83 -2.69
N PHE A 182 9.72 1.76 -2.50
CA PHE A 182 10.00 3.00 -1.77
C PHE A 182 10.27 2.76 -0.28
N LEU A 183 9.58 1.80 0.34
CA LEU A 183 9.84 1.42 1.73
C LEU A 183 11.24 0.81 1.85
N GLU A 184 11.63 -0.09 0.95
CA GLU A 184 12.91 -0.77 0.99
C GLU A 184 14.10 0.18 0.72
N VAL A 185 14.09 0.87 -0.42
CA VAL A 185 15.22 1.70 -0.88
C VAL A 185 15.49 2.89 0.05
N TYR A 186 14.44 3.42 0.67
CA TYR A 186 14.55 4.56 1.57
C TYR A 186 14.63 4.16 3.05
N HIS A 187 14.65 2.85 3.36
CA HIS A 187 14.99 2.35 4.68
C HIS A 187 16.50 2.17 4.82
N SER A 188 17.09 2.67 5.89
CA SER A 188 18.56 2.71 6.04
C SER A 188 19.23 1.37 6.28
N GLU A 189 18.49 0.40 6.82
CA GLU A 189 18.95 -0.95 7.17
C GLU A 189 18.08 -2.02 6.51
N GLY A 190 17.36 -1.67 5.43
CA GLY A 190 16.41 -2.56 4.76
C GLY A 190 16.99 -3.95 4.40
N ALA A 191 16.12 -4.90 4.04
CA ALA A 191 16.48 -6.23 3.56
C ALA A 191 17.50 -6.22 2.39
N GLY A 192 17.55 -5.12 1.63
CA GLY A 192 18.44 -4.84 0.53
C GLY A 192 17.69 -4.26 -0.67
N GLU A 193 18.26 -3.25 -1.33
CA GLU A 193 17.63 -2.54 -2.47
C GLU A 193 17.16 -3.49 -3.59
N ALA A 194 17.90 -4.58 -3.81
CA ALA A 194 17.57 -5.61 -4.79
C ALA A 194 16.19 -6.25 -4.54
N TRP A 195 15.79 -6.44 -3.28
CA TRP A 195 14.46 -6.95 -2.93
C TRP A 195 13.36 -5.96 -3.34
N GLY A 196 13.58 -4.67 -3.10
CA GLY A 196 12.65 -3.61 -3.49
C GLY A 196 12.42 -3.58 -5.00
N TRP A 197 13.50 -3.66 -5.80
CA TRP A 197 13.40 -3.74 -7.25
C TRP A 197 12.72 -5.02 -7.74
N PHE A 198 13.09 -6.17 -7.16
CA PHE A 198 12.58 -7.46 -7.57
C PHE A 198 11.07 -7.59 -7.31
N CYS A 199 10.62 -7.26 -6.09
CA CYS A 199 9.20 -7.21 -5.77
C CYS A 199 8.45 -6.21 -6.65
N ALA A 200 8.99 -5.02 -6.87
CA ALA A 200 8.34 -4.00 -7.69
C ALA A 200 8.14 -4.43 -9.14
N ILE A 201 9.14 -5.08 -9.75
CA ILE A 201 9.04 -5.61 -11.11
C ILE A 201 7.98 -6.71 -11.15
N CYS A 202 8.01 -7.68 -10.22
CA CYS A 202 7.05 -8.76 -10.17
C CYS A 202 5.61 -8.25 -10.06
N PHE A 203 5.31 -7.39 -9.07
CA PHE A 203 3.98 -6.84 -8.86
C PHE A 203 3.48 -6.02 -10.07
N LYS A 204 4.34 -5.20 -10.68
CA LYS A 204 3.98 -4.42 -11.88
C LYS A 204 3.75 -5.31 -13.10
N LEU A 205 4.54 -6.36 -13.29
CA LEU A 205 4.32 -7.32 -14.36
C LEU A 205 3.02 -8.10 -14.15
N THR A 206 2.69 -8.51 -12.92
CA THR A 206 1.39 -9.11 -12.59
C THR A 206 0.26 -8.17 -12.98
N ALA A 207 0.33 -6.89 -12.56
CA ALA A 207 -0.68 -5.89 -12.91
C ALA A 207 -0.82 -5.70 -14.43
N LEU A 208 0.30 -5.64 -15.15
CA LEU A 208 0.29 -5.52 -16.60
C LEU A 208 -0.37 -6.73 -17.26
N THR A 209 -0.05 -7.94 -16.80
CA THR A 209 -0.68 -9.17 -17.32
C THR A 209 -2.17 -9.22 -17.05
N GLU A 210 -2.64 -8.69 -15.91
CA GLU A 210 -4.07 -8.55 -15.62
C GLU A 210 -4.76 -7.60 -16.60
N VAL A 211 -4.20 -6.42 -16.84
CA VAL A 211 -4.76 -5.45 -17.80
C VAL A 211 -4.76 -5.99 -19.23
N ILE A 212 -3.70 -6.70 -19.62
CA ILE A 212 -3.67 -7.40 -20.92
C ILE A 212 -4.75 -8.48 -20.96
N GLY A 213 -4.92 -9.26 -19.89
CA GLY A 213 -5.98 -10.27 -19.77
C GLY A 213 -7.37 -9.65 -19.94
N LEU A 214 -7.61 -8.49 -19.31
CA LEU A 214 -8.87 -7.74 -19.40
C LEU A 214 -9.19 -7.26 -20.82
N THR A 215 -8.17 -6.91 -21.61
CA THR A 215 -8.35 -6.47 -23.00
C THR A 215 -8.36 -7.62 -24.01
N ALA A 216 -7.75 -8.76 -23.67
CA ALA A 216 -7.68 -9.95 -24.50
C ALA A 216 -8.89 -10.89 -24.33
N PHE A 217 -9.87 -10.56 -23.49
CA PHE A 217 -11.06 -11.41 -23.29
C PHE A 217 -11.75 -11.76 -24.60
N GLY A 218 -12.00 -13.05 -24.81
CA GLY A 218 -12.63 -13.57 -26.03
C GLY A 218 -11.66 -13.82 -27.19
N SER A 219 -10.38 -13.46 -27.05
CA SER A 219 -9.34 -13.86 -28.01
C SER A 219 -8.81 -15.27 -27.74
N GLU A 220 -8.24 -15.92 -28.76
CA GLU A 220 -7.61 -17.24 -28.63
C GLU A 220 -6.45 -17.25 -27.62
N ASN A 221 -5.75 -16.12 -27.50
CA ASN A 221 -4.60 -15.96 -26.61
C ASN A 221 -4.98 -15.77 -25.14
N PHE A 222 -6.26 -15.53 -24.83
CA PHE A 222 -6.71 -15.24 -23.46
C PHE A 222 -6.31 -16.34 -22.47
N LYS A 223 -6.44 -17.62 -22.86
CA LYS A 223 -6.09 -18.75 -21.99
C LYS A 223 -4.63 -18.71 -21.53
N VAL A 224 -3.72 -18.32 -22.42
CA VAL A 224 -2.29 -18.19 -22.11
C VAL A 224 -2.04 -17.03 -21.18
N VAL A 225 -2.69 -15.88 -21.43
CA VAL A 225 -2.55 -14.69 -20.59
C VAL A 225 -3.11 -14.93 -19.17
N ASP A 226 -4.23 -15.65 -19.05
CA ASP A 226 -4.82 -16.02 -17.75
C ASP A 226 -3.86 -16.91 -16.94
N ALA A 227 -3.25 -17.90 -17.58
CA ALA A 227 -2.24 -18.74 -16.95
C ALA A 227 -1.01 -17.95 -16.49
N ILE A 228 -0.51 -17.04 -17.34
CA ILE A 228 0.61 -16.16 -16.99
C ILE A 228 0.25 -15.28 -15.80
N PHE A 229 -0.92 -14.62 -15.81
CA PHE A 229 -1.37 -13.81 -14.68
C PHE A 229 -1.45 -14.64 -13.40
N THR A 230 -2.06 -15.83 -13.47
CA THR A 230 -2.24 -16.70 -12.31
C THR A 230 -0.89 -17.05 -11.68
N ILE A 231 0.09 -17.45 -12.49
CA ILE A 231 1.46 -17.77 -12.02
C ILE A 231 2.14 -16.51 -11.44
N MET A 232 2.07 -15.39 -12.17
CA MET A 232 2.70 -14.14 -11.76
C MET A 232 2.13 -13.61 -10.45
N LEU A 233 0.83 -13.77 -10.20
CA LEU A 233 0.20 -13.39 -8.95
C LEU A 233 0.74 -14.21 -7.78
N GLY A 234 0.84 -15.53 -7.95
CA GLY A 234 1.44 -16.42 -6.96
C GLY A 234 2.89 -16.07 -6.64
N VAL A 235 3.70 -15.81 -7.67
CA VAL A 235 5.09 -15.38 -7.51
C VAL A 235 5.18 -14.04 -6.77
N SER A 236 4.40 -13.04 -7.18
CA SER A 236 4.41 -11.72 -6.56
C SER A 236 3.99 -11.76 -5.09
N LEU A 237 2.93 -12.49 -4.74
CA LEU A 237 2.51 -12.67 -3.34
C LEU A 237 3.55 -13.43 -2.51
N SER A 238 4.17 -14.47 -3.08
CA SER A 238 5.22 -15.25 -2.40
C SER A 238 6.45 -14.40 -2.11
N LEU A 239 6.92 -13.63 -3.10
CA LEU A 239 8.06 -12.73 -2.95
C LEU A 239 7.74 -11.58 -2.01
N GLY A 240 6.54 -11.00 -2.09
CA GLY A 240 6.05 -10.00 -1.15
C GLY A 240 6.07 -10.53 0.28
N LEU A 241 5.61 -11.76 0.51
CA LEU A 241 5.64 -12.38 1.84
C LEU A 241 7.08 -12.57 2.35
N VAL A 242 7.99 -13.11 1.52
CA VAL A 242 9.39 -13.26 1.90
C VAL A 242 10.03 -11.92 2.23
N TRP A 243 9.76 -10.89 1.41
CA TRP A 243 10.19 -9.53 1.69
C TRP A 243 9.65 -9.02 3.02
N ALA A 244 8.34 -9.15 3.28
CA ALA A 244 7.74 -8.70 4.54
C ALA A 244 8.28 -9.44 5.78
N LEU A 245 8.59 -10.74 5.66
CA LEU A 245 9.21 -11.52 6.72
C LEU A 245 10.59 -10.97 7.12
N ILE A 246 11.32 -10.36 6.19
CA ILE A 246 12.64 -9.78 6.42
C ILE A 246 12.53 -8.30 6.80
N PHE A 247 11.72 -7.54 6.07
CA PHE A 247 11.60 -6.09 6.19
C PHE A 247 10.87 -5.64 7.45
N GLU A 248 9.73 -6.26 7.80
CA GLU A 248 8.93 -5.80 8.94
C GLU A 248 9.72 -5.85 10.27
N PRO A 249 10.43 -6.94 10.63
CA PRO A 249 11.27 -6.96 11.84
C PRO A 249 12.38 -5.88 11.81
N VAL A 250 12.95 -5.62 10.65
CA VAL A 250 13.97 -4.60 10.44
C VAL A 250 13.39 -3.21 10.66
N SER A 251 12.20 -2.94 10.13
CA SER A 251 11.51 -1.65 10.30
C SER A 251 11.11 -1.36 11.75
N HIS A 252 10.87 -2.39 12.57
CA HIS A 252 10.60 -2.20 14.00
C HIS A 252 11.87 -2.01 14.83
N ARG A 253 13.02 -2.52 14.35
CA ARG A 253 14.28 -2.49 15.09
C ARG A 253 15.09 -1.24 14.80
N PHE A 254 15.02 -0.71 13.59
CA PHE A 254 15.88 0.38 13.14
C PHE A 254 15.06 1.55 12.62
N ASP A 255 15.34 2.74 13.17
CA ASP A 255 14.81 3.98 12.63
C ASP A 255 15.43 4.30 11.26
N VAL A 256 14.65 4.94 10.39
CA VAL A 256 15.11 5.44 9.09
C VAL A 256 16.20 6.51 9.29
N LYS A 257 17.47 6.18 9.00
CA LYS A 257 18.60 7.13 9.16
C LYS A 257 18.45 8.33 8.22
N SER A 258 18.42 9.51 8.83
CA SER A 258 18.12 10.79 8.19
C SER A 258 19.38 11.46 7.59
N THR A 259 19.67 11.19 6.32
CA THR A 259 20.49 12.13 5.51
C THR A 259 19.64 13.17 4.79
N GLN A 260 18.31 13.02 4.71
CA GLN A 260 17.39 13.98 4.06
C GLN A 260 16.01 14.08 4.74
N SER A 261 15.93 14.05 6.08
CA SER A 261 14.63 14.19 6.77
C SER A 261 14.03 15.59 6.62
N ALA A 262 12.70 15.68 6.80
CA ALA A 262 12.02 16.97 6.94
C ALA A 262 12.59 17.76 8.12
N MET A 263 12.96 17.10 9.23
CA MET A 263 13.59 17.77 10.37
C MET A 263 14.95 18.39 10.01
N ARG A 264 15.79 17.71 9.23
CA ARG A 264 17.05 18.28 8.73
C ARG A 264 16.78 19.45 7.78
N ASN A 265 15.77 19.35 6.91
CA ASN A 265 15.39 20.44 6.02
C ASN A 265 14.74 21.62 6.77
N GLU A 266 13.97 21.40 7.82
CA GLU A 266 13.39 22.43 8.67
C GLU A 266 14.44 23.05 9.58
N TYR A 267 15.39 22.27 10.08
CA TYR A 267 16.59 22.76 10.76
C TYR A 267 17.43 23.65 9.83
N TYR A 268 17.66 23.23 8.58
CA TYR A 268 18.36 24.10 7.62
C TYR A 268 17.53 25.32 7.21
N LYS A 269 16.21 25.20 7.08
CA LYS A 269 15.33 26.36 6.84
C LYS A 269 15.33 27.32 8.03
N SER A 270 15.28 26.84 9.26
CA SER A 270 15.31 27.67 10.47
C SER A 270 16.68 28.27 10.70
N ARG A 271 17.76 27.53 10.45
CA ARG A 271 19.13 28.04 10.47
C ARG A 271 19.38 29.08 9.38
N ASN A 272 18.88 28.85 8.17
CA ASN A 272 18.96 29.82 7.08
C ASN A 272 18.06 31.03 7.36
N ALA A 273 16.90 30.85 8.01
CA ALA A 273 16.07 31.96 8.46
C ALA A 273 16.77 32.78 9.55
N MET A 274 17.42 32.16 10.55
CA MET A 274 18.24 32.90 11.53
C MET A 274 19.42 33.62 10.88
N ALA A 275 20.03 33.04 9.84
CA ALA A 275 21.09 33.71 9.10
C ALA A 275 20.60 34.93 8.29
N TYR A 276 19.31 34.94 7.91
CA TYR A 276 18.72 35.98 7.07
C TYR A 276 17.95 37.05 7.86
N TYR A 277 17.37 36.68 8.99
CA TYR A 277 16.57 37.55 9.86
C TYR A 277 17.25 37.87 11.20
N GLY A 278 18.43 37.28 11.47
CA GLY A 278 19.12 37.43 12.75
C GLY A 278 18.47 36.64 13.89
N PRO A 279 19.10 36.60 15.08
CA PRO A 279 18.43 36.13 16.30
C PRO A 279 17.24 37.04 16.62
N ALA A 280 16.22 36.49 17.29
CA ALA A 280 15.07 37.28 17.73
C ALA A 280 15.55 38.44 18.62
N VAL A 281 15.18 39.67 18.29
CA VAL A 281 15.44 40.83 19.14
C VAL A 281 14.46 40.77 20.30
N VAL A 282 14.99 40.53 21.49
CA VAL A 282 14.22 40.43 22.73
C VAL A 282 14.67 41.54 23.67
N ASN A 283 13.70 42.13 24.37
CA ASN A 283 13.94 43.06 25.47
C ASN A 283 14.60 42.35 26.66
N ALA A 284 15.08 43.13 27.63
CA ALA A 284 15.72 42.61 28.85
C ALA A 284 14.84 41.60 29.63
N ASP A 285 13.52 41.67 29.44
CA ASP A 285 12.52 40.80 30.06
C ASP A 285 12.19 39.54 29.23
N GLY A 286 12.85 39.34 28.08
CA GLY A 286 12.66 38.17 27.20
C GLY A 286 11.46 38.24 26.25
N GLU A 287 10.74 39.37 26.22
CA GLU A 287 9.64 39.63 25.28
C GLU A 287 10.16 40.20 23.96
N VAL A 288 9.48 39.90 22.85
CA VAL A 288 9.90 40.29 21.49
C VAL A 288 9.81 41.81 21.32
N ASP A 289 10.95 42.45 21.04
CA ASP A 289 10.98 43.87 20.72
C ASP A 289 10.65 44.09 19.24
N ILE A 290 9.38 44.41 19.00
CA ILE A 290 8.84 44.62 17.65
C ILE A 290 9.46 45.86 16.99
N ALA A 291 9.87 46.86 17.77
CA ALA A 291 10.45 48.10 17.23
C ALA A 291 11.88 47.85 16.72
N ALA A 292 12.72 47.19 17.52
CA ALA A 292 14.08 46.87 17.14
C ALA A 292 14.16 45.79 16.04
N ALA A 293 13.22 44.83 16.02
CA ALA A 293 13.11 43.85 14.94
C ALA A 293 12.76 44.50 13.58
N ALA A 294 11.95 45.56 13.57
CA ALA A 294 11.60 46.31 12.36
C ALA A 294 12.79 47.10 11.80
N GLU A 295 13.62 47.69 12.67
CA GLU A 295 14.85 48.39 12.26
C GLU A 295 15.88 47.42 11.66
N GLN A 296 16.06 46.23 12.24
CA GLN A 296 17.00 45.24 11.75
C GLN A 296 16.58 44.67 10.38
N ALA A 297 15.27 44.52 10.15
CA ALA A 297 14.72 44.13 8.85
C ALA A 297 14.94 45.22 7.77
N GLN A 298 14.78 46.50 8.13
CA GLN A 298 15.07 47.63 7.22
C GLN A 298 16.57 47.74 6.90
N ALA A 299 17.45 47.53 7.88
CA ALA A 299 18.90 47.54 7.68
C ALA A 299 19.36 46.41 6.74
N CYS A 300 18.79 45.20 6.86
CA CYS A 300 19.09 44.08 5.96
C CYS A 300 18.60 44.32 4.52
N LEU A 301 17.50 45.04 4.33
CA LEU A 301 17.00 45.43 3.02
C LEU A 301 17.86 46.53 2.37
N ALA A 302 18.43 47.44 3.16
CA ALA A 302 19.33 48.49 2.69
C ALA A 302 20.70 47.96 2.23
N CYS A 303 21.19 46.84 2.81
CA CYS A 303 22.45 46.19 2.42
C CYS A 303 22.40 45.42 1.08
N ARG A 304 21.30 45.50 0.33
CA ARG A 304 21.13 44.88 -1.01
C ARG A 304 21.19 45.87 -2.18
N GLY A 305 21.57 47.13 -1.91
CA GLY A 305 21.94 48.11 -2.94
C GLY A 305 23.37 47.92 -3.43
#